data_AF-G2ZZB9-F1
#
_entry.id   AF-G2ZZB9-F1
#
_cell.length_a   1.000
_cell.length_b   1.000
_cell.length_c   1.000
_cell.angle_alpha   90.00
_cell.angle_beta   90.00
_cell.angle_gamma   90.00
#
_symmetry.space_group_name_H-M   'P 1'
#
loop_
_entity.id
_entity.type
_entity.pdbx_description
1 polymer ?
#
loop_
_entity_poly.entity_id
_entity_poly.type
_entity_poly.pdbx_seq_one_letter_code
_entity_poly.pdbx_strand_id
1 'polypeptide(L)'
;MSILPAGIVTTLPVVCGFAGGVAGDAFSDALLRRGYSLTLARKLPTISGMLLSMTMTVCNYVSADVAVVALMVLSYFGKGSGGLGWAVISDVAPKEAVGILGAIFNTFRNVAGIVTPIVICSIVETMKSFNGARIFVSANALVAILSCAVIIKDIRRVELKSW
;
A
#
# COMPACT_ATOMS: atom_id res chain seq x y z
N MET A 1 -16.84 -24.47 1.87
CA MET A 1 -17.53 -23.68 0.83
C MET A 1 -17.17 -24.25 -0.54
N SER A 2 -18.12 -24.31 -1.48
CA SER A 2 -17.86 -24.71 -2.86
C SER A 2 -16.88 -23.73 -3.54
N ILE A 3 -16.08 -24.23 -4.48
CA ILE A 3 -14.98 -23.48 -5.12
C ILE A 3 -15.46 -22.24 -5.90
N LEU A 4 -16.66 -22.28 -6.47
CA LEU A 4 -17.19 -21.21 -7.32
C LEU A 4 -17.54 -19.91 -6.55
N PRO A 5 -18.33 -19.94 -5.45
CA PRO A 5 -18.55 -18.75 -4.63
C PRO A 5 -17.27 -18.28 -3.91
N ALA A 6 -16.35 -19.19 -3.57
CA ALA A 6 -15.06 -18.80 -3.01
C ALA A 6 -14.24 -17.96 -4.00
N GLY A 7 -14.24 -18.30 -5.29
CA GLY A 7 -13.58 -17.52 -6.33
C GLY A 7 -14.10 -16.09 -6.44
N ILE A 8 -15.44 -15.91 -6.50
CA ILE A 8 -16.07 -14.58 -6.58
C ILE A 8 -15.77 -13.76 -5.32
N VAL A 9 -15.75 -14.39 -4.15
CA VAL A 9 -15.42 -13.71 -2.90
C VAL A 9 -13.94 -13.28 -2.86
N THR A 10 -13.03 -14.03 -3.48
CA THR A 10 -11.60 -13.68 -3.54
C THR A 10 -11.25 -12.59 -4.55
N THR A 11 -12.06 -12.35 -5.58
CA THR A 11 -11.81 -11.27 -6.55
C THR A 11 -12.25 -9.90 -6.02
N LEU A 12 -13.20 -9.86 -5.08
CA LEU A 12 -13.74 -8.62 -4.52
C LEU A 12 -12.65 -7.73 -3.89
N PRO A 13 -11.74 -8.23 -3.02
CA PRO A 13 -10.65 -7.42 -2.47
C PRO A 13 -9.68 -6.91 -3.55
N VAL A 14 -9.43 -7.69 -4.60
CA VAL A 14 -8.52 -7.30 -5.69
C VAL A 14 -9.10 -6.12 -6.47
N VAL A 15 -10.38 -6.21 -6.86
CA VAL A 15 -11.07 -5.15 -7.58
C VAL A 15 -11.17 -3.89 -6.73
N CYS A 16 -11.48 -4.02 -5.44
CA CYS A 16 -11.52 -2.88 -4.52
C CYS A 16 -10.13 -2.28 -4.28
N GLY A 17 -9.07 -3.08 -4.25
CA GLY A 17 -7.71 -2.57 -4.20
C GLY A 17 -7.34 -1.73 -5.44
N PHE A 18 -7.74 -2.18 -6.64
CA PHE A 18 -7.57 -1.40 -7.86
C PHE A 18 -8.38 -0.09 -7.82
N ALA A 19 -9.66 -0.17 -7.46
CA ALA A 19 -10.52 1.01 -7.32
C ALA A 19 -9.98 1.99 -6.26
N GLY A 20 -9.43 1.47 -5.15
CA GLY A 20 -8.76 2.23 -4.12
C GLY A 20 -7.54 2.99 -4.66
N GLY A 21 -6.72 2.33 -5.49
CA GLY A 21 -5.58 2.98 -6.17
C GLY A 21 -6.02 4.17 -7.01
N VAL A 22 -6.98 3.95 -7.91
CA VAL A 22 -7.52 5.02 -8.77
C VAL A 22 -8.11 6.16 -7.93
N ALA A 23 -8.84 5.83 -6.86
CA ALA A 23 -9.42 6.83 -5.95
C ALA A 23 -8.33 7.60 -5.18
N GLY A 24 -7.25 6.94 -4.75
CA GLY A 24 -6.12 7.55 -4.06
C GLY A 24 -5.35 8.52 -4.96
N ASP A 25 -5.10 8.11 -6.21
CA ASP A 25 -4.48 8.95 -7.23
C ASP A 25 -5.35 10.17 -7.56
N ALA A 26 -6.64 9.96 -7.81
CA ALA A 26 -7.59 11.03 -8.07
C ALA A 26 -7.72 12.00 -6.87
N PHE A 27 -7.71 11.50 -5.64
CA PHE A 27 -7.74 12.31 -4.43
C PHE A 27 -6.46 13.13 -4.26
N SER A 28 -5.30 12.53 -4.52
CA SER A 28 -4.01 13.20 -4.51
C SER A 28 -3.95 14.33 -5.53
N ASP A 29 -4.37 14.07 -6.76
CA ASP A 29 -4.41 15.06 -7.84
C ASP A 29 -5.43 16.16 -7.58
N ALA A 30 -6.58 15.83 -6.97
CA ALA A 30 -7.56 16.83 -6.54
C ALA A 30 -6.99 17.79 -5.48
N LEU A 31 -6.15 17.29 -4.57
CA LEU A 31 -5.46 18.11 -3.57
C LEU A 31 -4.45 19.06 -4.24
N LEU A 32 -3.69 18.58 -5.24
CA LEU A 32 -2.78 19.41 -6.01
C LEU A 32 -3.52 20.53 -6.76
N ARG A 33 -4.65 20.21 -7.42
CA ARG A 33 -5.49 21.19 -8.12
C ARG A 33 -6.07 22.26 -7.19
N ARG A 34 -6.26 21.95 -5.91
CA ARG A 34 -6.73 22.89 -4.88
C ARG A 34 -5.61 23.76 -4.28
N GLY A 35 -4.37 23.62 -4.75
CA GLY A 35 -3.25 24.44 -4.32
C GLY A 35 -2.53 23.97 -3.06
N TYR A 36 -2.77 22.73 -2.60
CA TYR A 36 -2.00 22.14 -1.50
C TYR A 36 -0.58 21.78 -1.95
N SER A 37 0.36 21.70 -0.99
CA SER A 37 1.75 21.33 -1.29
C SER A 37 1.86 19.89 -1.80
N LEU A 38 2.86 19.65 -2.67
CA LEU A 38 3.14 18.34 -3.25
C LEU A 38 3.35 17.26 -2.17
N THR A 39 4.10 17.61 -1.12
CA THR A 39 4.30 16.75 0.05
C THR A 39 2.98 16.36 0.69
N LEU A 40 2.08 17.30 0.95
CA LEU A 40 0.81 17.04 1.62
C LEU A 40 -0.12 16.22 0.72
N ALA A 41 -0.20 16.56 -0.56
CA ALA A 41 -1.02 15.86 -1.54
C ALA A 41 -0.64 14.39 -1.74
N ARG A 42 0.65 14.04 -1.62
CA ARG A 42 1.12 12.65 -1.73
C ARG A 42 1.11 11.91 -0.39
N LYS A 43 1.46 12.59 0.70
CA LYS A 43 1.60 11.99 2.03
C LYS A 43 0.26 11.67 2.70
N LEU A 44 -0.74 12.55 2.58
CA LEU A 44 -2.06 12.33 3.19
C LEU A 44 -2.74 11.06 2.68
N PRO A 45 -2.88 10.83 1.36
CA PRO A 45 -3.50 9.60 0.87
C PRO A 45 -2.67 8.34 1.19
N THR A 46 -1.33 8.43 1.20
CA THR A 46 -0.48 7.30 1.63
C THR A 46 -0.72 6.93 3.09
N ILE A 47 -0.73 7.90 4.01
CA ILE A 47 -0.94 7.64 5.44
C ILE A 47 -2.38 7.17 5.70
N SER A 48 -3.38 7.84 5.13
CA SER A 48 -4.78 7.48 5.35
C SER A 48 -5.14 6.11 4.76
N GLY A 49 -4.61 5.78 3.58
CA GLY A 49 -4.78 4.47 2.95
C GLY A 49 -4.14 3.34 3.77
N MET A 50 -2.90 3.54 4.23
CA MET A 50 -2.22 2.54 5.07
C MET A 50 -2.89 2.36 6.44
N LEU A 51 -3.40 3.43 7.05
CA LEU A 51 -4.21 3.35 8.28
C LEU A 51 -5.48 2.53 8.04
N LEU A 52 -6.16 2.76 6.92
CA LEU A 52 -7.33 1.98 6.55
C LEU A 52 -6.98 0.51 6.31
N SER A 53 -5.78 0.21 5.78
CA SER A 53 -5.30 -1.16 5.62
C SER A 53 -5.11 -1.89 6.96
N MET A 54 -4.77 -1.18 8.05
CA MET A 54 -4.60 -1.79 9.38
C MET A 54 -5.90 -2.40 9.96
N THR A 55 -7.07 -2.06 9.40
CA THR A 55 -8.35 -2.70 9.73
C THR A 55 -8.34 -4.23 9.49
N MET A 56 -7.39 -4.74 8.71
CA MET A 56 -7.13 -6.19 8.55
C MET A 56 -6.89 -6.91 9.88
N THR A 57 -6.36 -6.22 10.88
CA THR A 57 -6.12 -6.79 12.22
C THR A 57 -7.43 -7.12 12.93
N VAL A 58 -8.50 -6.36 12.65
CA VAL A 58 -9.84 -6.57 13.24
C VAL A 58 -10.44 -7.91 12.80
N CYS A 59 -10.06 -8.42 11.62
CA CYS A 59 -10.46 -9.75 11.15
C CYS A 59 -10.06 -10.88 12.11
N ASN A 60 -9.12 -10.66 13.03
CA ASN A 60 -8.72 -11.66 14.03
C ASN A 60 -9.77 -11.86 15.13
N TYR A 61 -10.65 -10.88 15.34
CA TYR A 61 -11.67 -10.88 16.40
C TYR A 61 -13.08 -11.15 15.88
N VAL A 62 -13.24 -11.27 14.57
CA VAL A 62 -14.53 -11.44 13.91
C VAL A 62 -14.62 -12.85 13.33
N SER A 63 -15.65 -13.60 13.73
CA SER A 63 -15.88 -14.98 13.28
C SER A 63 -16.90 -15.09 12.14
N ALA A 64 -17.63 -14.02 11.84
CA ALA A 64 -18.62 -14.02 10.77
C ALA A 64 -17.93 -13.84 9.40
N ASP A 65 -18.07 -14.83 8.51
CA ASP A 65 -17.44 -14.85 7.19
C ASP A 65 -17.68 -13.57 6.37
N VAL A 66 -18.93 -13.09 6.37
CA VAL A 66 -19.33 -11.87 5.65
C VAL A 66 -18.58 -10.64 6.16
N ALA A 67 -18.41 -10.54 7.47
CA ALA A 67 -17.74 -9.41 8.10
C ALA A 67 -16.22 -9.45 7.86
N VAL A 68 -15.61 -10.64 7.82
CA VAL A 68 -14.19 -10.80 7.45
C VAL A 68 -13.96 -10.36 6.00
N VAL A 69 -14.82 -10.78 5.07
CA VAL A 69 -14.73 -10.38 3.66
C VAL A 69 -14.87 -8.87 3.51
N ALA A 70 -15.84 -8.26 4.18
CA ALA A 70 -16.03 -6.80 4.15
C ALA A 70 -14.80 -6.05 4.67
N LEU A 71 -14.18 -6.52 5.76
CA LEU A 71 -12.95 -5.95 6.30
C LEU A 71 -11.74 -6.15 5.37
N MET A 72 -11.63 -7.31 4.71
CA MET A 72 -10.58 -7.56 3.71
C MET A 72 -10.72 -6.61 2.52
N VAL A 73 -11.94 -6.42 2.01
CA VAL A 73 -12.23 -5.48 0.94
C VAL A 73 -11.84 -4.05 1.32
N LEU A 74 -12.23 -3.62 2.53
CA LEU A 74 -11.90 -2.29 3.04
C LEU A 74 -10.38 -2.11 3.20
N SER A 75 -9.70 -3.12 3.74
CA SER A 75 -8.24 -3.08 3.92
C SER A 75 -7.50 -3.04 2.58
N TYR A 76 -7.94 -3.81 1.59
CA TYR A 76 -7.35 -3.80 0.24
C TYR A 76 -7.61 -2.47 -0.46
N PHE A 77 -8.81 -1.89 -0.32
CA PHE A 77 -9.10 -0.55 -0.81
C PHE A 77 -8.14 0.50 -0.22
N GLY A 78 -7.91 0.46 1.10
CA GLY A 78 -6.94 1.34 1.77
C GLY A 78 -5.51 1.14 1.30
N LYS A 79 -5.07 -0.12 1.15
CA LYS A 79 -3.75 -0.42 0.58
C LYS A 79 -3.62 0.12 -0.85
N GLY A 80 -4.69 0.03 -1.64
CA GLY A 80 -4.77 0.60 -2.98
C GLY A 80 -4.55 2.10 -2.97
N SER A 81 -5.34 2.84 -2.19
CA SER A 81 -5.29 4.30 -2.14
C SER A 81 -3.97 4.86 -1.62
N GLY A 82 -3.26 4.09 -0.78
CA GLY A 82 -1.93 4.46 -0.30
C GLY A 82 -0.79 4.22 -1.31
N GLY A 83 -1.07 3.58 -2.44
CA GLY A 83 -0.10 3.06 -3.43
C GLY A 83 0.60 4.09 -4.33
N LEU A 84 0.69 5.36 -3.94
CA LEU A 84 1.19 6.50 -4.73
C LEU A 84 2.71 6.52 -5.00
N GLY A 85 3.42 5.42 -4.77
CA GLY A 85 4.89 5.42 -4.79
C GLY A 85 5.51 5.84 -6.14
N TRP A 86 4.86 5.51 -7.26
CA TRP A 86 5.31 5.93 -8.59
C TRP A 86 5.17 7.44 -8.84
N ALA A 87 4.10 8.04 -8.32
CA ALA A 87 3.90 9.49 -8.41
C ALA A 87 5.00 10.22 -7.61
N VAL A 88 5.29 9.76 -6.39
CA VAL A 88 6.36 10.32 -5.55
C VAL A 88 7.74 10.23 -6.22
N ILE A 89 8.06 9.11 -6.88
CA ILE A 89 9.35 8.97 -7.57
C ILE A 89 9.44 9.91 -8.76
N SER A 90 8.36 10.06 -9.52
CA SER A 90 8.30 10.98 -10.65
C SER A 90 8.47 12.43 -10.20
N ASP A 91 7.94 12.76 -9.02
CA ASP A 91 8.01 14.08 -8.40
C ASP A 91 9.42 14.41 -7.84
N VAL A 92 10.17 13.40 -7.36
CA VAL A 92 11.51 13.59 -6.78
C VAL A 92 12.63 13.44 -7.82
N ALA A 93 12.43 12.64 -8.86
CA ALA A 93 13.51 12.25 -9.75
C ALA A 93 14.08 13.40 -10.61
N PRO A 94 15.41 13.49 -10.75
CA PRO A 94 16.04 14.41 -11.70
C PRO A 94 15.65 14.01 -13.14
N LYS A 95 15.56 14.99 -14.05
CA LYS A 95 15.12 14.76 -15.44
C LYS A 95 15.96 13.70 -16.16
N GLU A 96 17.23 13.64 -15.80
CA GLU A 96 18.27 12.82 -16.40
C GLU A 96 18.27 11.37 -15.87
N ALA A 97 17.73 11.13 -14.67
CA ALA A 97 17.81 9.82 -14.00
C ALA A 97 16.46 9.23 -13.56
N VAL A 98 15.34 9.69 -14.13
CA VAL A 98 14.00 9.13 -13.85
C VAL A 98 13.96 7.61 -14.07
N GLY A 99 14.60 7.12 -15.14
CA GLY A 99 14.66 5.69 -15.44
C GLY A 99 15.44 4.89 -14.39
N ILE A 100 16.54 5.42 -13.86
CA ILE A 100 17.37 4.75 -12.85
C ILE A 100 16.63 4.69 -11.51
N LEU A 101 16.01 5.80 -11.06
CA LEU A 101 15.21 5.79 -9.83
C LEU A 101 14.01 4.84 -9.94
N GLY A 102 13.36 4.80 -11.10
CA GLY A 102 12.29 3.84 -11.38
C GLY A 102 12.77 2.39 -11.34
N ALA A 103 13.97 2.11 -11.89
CA ALA A 103 14.57 0.78 -11.84
C ALA A 103 14.87 0.34 -10.40
N ILE A 104 15.52 1.19 -9.60
CA ILE A 104 15.82 0.93 -8.18
C ILE A 104 14.53 0.63 -7.42
N PHE A 105 13.50 1.45 -7.61
CA PHE A 105 12.21 1.25 -6.97
C PHE A 105 11.56 -0.07 -7.35
N ASN A 106 11.60 -0.45 -8.63
CA ASN A 106 11.08 -1.74 -9.08
C ASN A 106 11.88 -2.91 -8.53
N THR A 107 13.20 -2.79 -8.38
CA THR A 107 14.02 -3.83 -7.76
C THR A 107 13.54 -4.10 -6.33
N PHE A 108 13.42 -3.07 -5.48
CA PHE A 108 12.93 -3.26 -4.12
C PHE A 108 11.47 -3.73 -4.07
N ARG A 109 10.62 -3.23 -4.96
CA ARG A 109 9.22 -3.69 -5.07
C ARG A 109 9.12 -5.18 -5.41
N ASN A 110 9.92 -5.66 -6.37
CA ASN A 110 9.94 -7.06 -6.77
C ASN A 110 10.55 -7.94 -5.66
N VAL A 111 11.64 -7.50 -5.02
CA VAL A 111 12.22 -8.20 -3.86
C VAL A 111 11.19 -8.32 -2.73
N ALA A 112 10.48 -7.24 -2.39
CA ALA A 112 9.42 -7.27 -1.39
C ALA A 112 8.28 -8.23 -1.80
N GLY A 113 7.94 -8.30 -3.09
CA GLY A 113 6.98 -9.23 -3.65
C GLY A 113 7.38 -10.70 -3.53
N ILE A 114 8.68 -11.01 -3.52
CA ILE A 114 9.22 -12.37 -3.30
C ILE A 114 9.33 -12.69 -1.80
N VAL A 115 9.84 -11.75 -1.00
CA VAL A 115 10.10 -11.96 0.43
C VAL A 115 8.79 -12.11 1.21
N THR A 116 7.75 -11.32 0.88
CA THR A 116 6.50 -11.31 1.65
C THR A 116 5.78 -12.67 1.67
N PRO A 117 5.56 -13.37 0.54
CA PRO A 117 4.99 -14.72 0.53
C PRO A 117 5.84 -15.72 1.31
N ILE A 118 7.18 -15.68 1.18
CA ILE A 118 8.08 -16.60 1.88
C ILE A 118 7.92 -16.46 3.40
N VAL A 119 7.93 -15.23 3.90
CA VAL A 119 7.75 -14.95 5.33
C VAL A 119 6.36 -15.36 5.80
N ILE A 120 5.31 -15.02 5.04
CA ILE A 120 3.93 -15.41 5.38
C ILE A 120 3.77 -16.93 5.42
N CYS A 121 4.29 -17.66 4.43
CA CYS A 121 4.24 -19.12 4.40
C CYS A 121 4.93 -19.72 5.61
N SER A 122 6.15 -19.27 5.94
CA SER A 122 6.89 -19.74 7.11
C SER A 122 6.15 -19.50 8.43
N ILE A 123 5.52 -18.33 8.60
CA ILE A 123 4.70 -18.00 9.77
C ILE A 123 3.49 -18.93 9.87
N VAL A 124 2.77 -19.14 8.77
CA VAL A 124 1.57 -19.98 8.73
C VAL A 124 1.92 -21.45 8.98
N GLU A 125 3.04 -21.94 8.44
CA GLU A 125 3.52 -23.31 8.70
C GLU A 125 3.88 -23.53 10.18
N THR A 126 4.53 -22.56 10.81
CA THR A 126 4.96 -22.65 12.21
C THR A 126 3.78 -22.53 13.18
N MET A 127 2.91 -21.54 12.98
CA MET A 127 1.81 -21.24 13.92
C MET A 127 0.51 -21.98 13.60
N LYS A 128 0.44 -22.66 12.44
CA LYS A 128 -0.78 -23.28 11.87
C LYS A 128 -2.00 -22.34 11.83
N SER A 129 -1.78 -21.03 11.83
CA SER A 129 -2.84 -20.02 11.93
C SER A 129 -2.49 -18.79 11.11
N PHE A 130 -3.51 -18.24 10.43
CA PHE A 130 -3.41 -17.00 9.66
C PHE A 130 -3.39 -15.74 10.53
N ASN A 131 -3.54 -15.87 11.85
CA ASN A 131 -3.50 -14.72 12.76
C ASN A 131 -2.12 -14.04 12.73
N GLY A 132 -1.04 -14.84 12.81
CA GLY A 132 0.33 -14.34 12.73
C GLY A 132 0.63 -13.62 11.42
N ALA A 133 0.15 -14.17 10.30
CA ALA A 133 0.28 -13.54 8.99
C ALA A 133 -0.45 -12.19 8.89
N ARG A 134 -1.66 -12.08 9.46
CA ARG A 134 -2.43 -10.82 9.48
C ARG A 134 -1.74 -9.73 10.30
N ILE A 135 -1.17 -10.10 11.46
CA ILE A 135 -0.40 -9.19 12.31
C ILE A 135 0.88 -8.73 11.61
N PHE A 136 1.58 -9.63 10.93
CA PHE A 136 2.78 -9.27 10.16
C PHE A 136 2.46 -8.21 9.08
N VAL A 137 1.36 -8.38 8.34
CA VAL A 137 0.94 -7.42 7.31
C VAL A 137 0.56 -6.07 7.93
N SER A 138 -0.15 -6.05 9.05
CA SER A 138 -0.53 -4.79 9.70
C SER A 138 0.65 -4.08 10.36
N ALA A 139 1.61 -4.81 10.93
CA ALA A 139 2.87 -4.26 11.41
C ALA A 139 3.68 -3.62 10.28
N ASN A 140 3.75 -4.27 9.11
CA ASN A 140 4.43 -3.70 7.95
C ASN A 140 3.73 -2.41 7.43
N ALA A 141 2.38 -2.36 7.49
CA ALA A 141 1.64 -1.13 7.19
C ALA A 141 1.97 0.00 8.18
N LEU A 142 2.10 -0.31 9.47
CA LEU A 142 2.51 0.67 10.49
C LEU A 142 3.94 1.19 10.23
N VAL A 143 4.88 0.31 9.92
CA VAL A 143 6.25 0.69 9.55
C VAL A 143 6.25 1.58 8.31
N ALA A 144 5.40 1.30 7.32
CA ALA A 144 5.25 2.13 6.13
C ALA A 144 4.72 3.54 6.47
N ILE A 145 3.73 3.64 7.37
CA ILE A 145 3.21 4.93 7.86
C ILE A 145 4.31 5.72 8.55
N LEU A 146 5.04 5.09 9.48
CA LEU A 146 6.13 5.74 10.22
C LEU A 146 7.26 6.17 9.29
N SER A 147 7.62 5.33 8.32
CA SER A 147 8.63 5.65 7.31
C SER A 147 8.18 6.84 6.45
N CYS A 148 6.94 6.85 5.99
CA CYS A 148 6.38 7.98 5.25
C CYS A 148 6.32 9.26 6.10
N ALA A 149 5.98 9.14 7.39
CA ALA A 149 5.89 10.25 8.32
C ALA A 149 7.26 10.89 8.61
N VAL A 150 8.28 10.07 8.90
CA VAL A 150 9.59 10.50 9.39
C VAL A 150 10.61 10.74 8.27
N ILE A 151 10.65 9.87 7.27
CA ILE A 151 11.68 9.88 6.22
C ILE A 151 11.31 10.87 5.11
N ILE A 152 10.03 10.92 4.71
CA ILE A 152 9.56 11.82 3.65
C ILE A 152 9.20 13.18 4.27
N LYS A 153 10.17 14.10 4.24
CA LYS A 153 10.03 15.48 4.75
C LYS A 153 9.53 16.44 3.67
N ASP A 154 10.35 16.69 2.65
CA ASP A 154 9.98 17.55 1.53
C ASP A 154 10.13 16.78 0.21
N ILE A 155 9.03 16.69 -0.53
CA ILE A 155 9.05 16.16 -1.89
C ILE A 155 9.39 17.34 -2.79
N ARG A 156 10.66 17.41 -3.21
CA ARG A 156 11.15 18.34 -4.22
C ARG A 156 11.93 17.57 -5.26
N ARG A 157 11.85 18.05 -6.50
CA ARG A 157 12.65 17.51 -7.58
C ARG A 157 14.13 17.75 -7.29
N VAL A 158 14.93 16.70 -7.36
CA VAL A 158 16.37 16.81 -7.22
C VAL A 158 16.94 17.42 -8.50
N GLU A 159 17.69 18.51 -8.37
CA GLU A 159 18.44 19.11 -9.48
C GLU A 159 19.88 18.61 -9.42
N LEU A 160 20.35 17.97 -10.50
CA LEU A 160 21.74 17.58 -10.63
C LEU A 160 22.54 18.82 -11.05
N LYS A 161 23.43 19.28 -10.17
CA LYS A 161 24.35 20.37 -10.48
C LYS A 161 25.31 19.89 -11.56
N SER A 162 25.24 20.46 -12.77
CA SER A 162 26.26 20.24 -13.80
C SER A 162 27.57 20.87 -13.32
N TRP A 163 28.61 20.07 -13.22
CA TRP A 163 29.98 20.53 -13.01
C TRP A 163 30.55 21.10 -14.30
#